data_AF-A0A967WR32-F1
#
_entry.id   AF-A0A967WR32-F1
#
_cell.length_a   1.000
_cell.length_b   1.000
_cell.length_c   1.000
_cell.angle_alpha   90.00
_cell.angle_beta   90.00
_cell.angle_gamma   90.00
#
_symmetry.space_group_name_H-M   'P 1'
#
loop_
_entity.id
_entity.type
_entity.pdbx_description
1 polymer ?
#
loop_
_entity_poly.entity_id
_entity_poly.type
_entity_poly.pdbx_seq_one_letter_code
_entity_poly.pdbx_strand_id
1 'polypeptide(L)' 'MWIFKAGVVGGGFMGAEIAQVITYSGLPVVVKDIDQGQLDLARKTVEGI' A
#
# COMPACT_ATOMS: atom_id res chain seq x y z
N MET A 1 -11.49 18.41 4.19
CA MET A 1 -10.77 17.25 4.77
C MET A 1 -9.39 17.24 4.14
N TRP A 2 -8.31 17.19 4.92
CA TRP A 2 -6.93 17.17 4.40
C TRP A 2 -6.26 15.86 4.81
N ILE A 3 -5.70 15.13 3.84
CA ILE A 3 -4.98 13.88 4.07
C ILE A 3 -3.53 14.12 3.63
N PHE A 4 -2.59 13.87 4.54
CA PHE A 4 -1.16 14.04 4.28
C PHE A 4 -0.44 12.71 4.09
N LYS A 5 -1.03 11.62 4.59
CA LYS A 5 -0.47 10.27 4.57
C LYS A 5 -1.58 9.25 4.83
N ALA A 6 -1.52 8.10 4.19
CA ALA A 6 -2.44 7.00 4.43
C ALA A 6 -1.73 5.76 4.98
N GLY A 7 -2.42 4.99 5.82
CA GLY A 7 -2.00 3.68 6.29
C GLY A 7 -2.94 2.61 5.76
N VAL A 8 -2.40 1.54 5.19
CA VAL A 8 -3.15 0.35 4.77
C VAL A 8 -2.70 -0.82 5.62
N VAL A 9 -3.66 -1.49 6.27
CA VAL A 9 -3.39 -2.67 7.11
C VAL A 9 -3.83 -3.91 6.33
N GLY A 10 -2.88 -4.81 6.09
CA GLY A 10 -2.98 -5.94 5.18
C GLY A 10 -2.26 -5.67 3.85
N GLY A 11 -1.29 -6.51 3.51
CA GLY A 11 -0.54 -6.55 2.26
C GLY A 11 -1.01 -7.63 1.28
N GLY A 12 -2.19 -8.21 1.51
CA GLY A 12 -2.84 -9.09 0.53
C GLY A 12 -3.33 -8.31 -0.70
N PHE A 13 -3.96 -9.02 -1.64
CA PHE A 13 -4.42 -8.47 -2.93
C PHE A 13 -5.16 -7.12 -2.80
N MET A 14 -6.21 -7.05 -1.98
CA MET A 14 -6.95 -5.79 -1.81
C MET A 14 -6.13 -4.67 -1.17
N GLY A 15 -5.30 -5.00 -0.18
CA GLY A 15 -4.49 -4.00 0.51
C GLY A 15 -3.42 -3.39 -0.40
N ALA A 16 -2.81 -4.21 -1.24
CA ALA A 16 -1.85 -3.78 -2.25
C ALA A 16 -2.51 -2.84 -3.29
N GLU A 17 -3.67 -3.18 -3.83
CA GLU A 17 -4.38 -2.35 -4.82
C GLU A 17 -4.91 -1.04 -4.21
N ILE A 18 -5.41 -1.08 -2.96
CA ILE A 18 -5.79 0.14 -2.23
C ILE A 18 -4.58 1.06 -2.08
N ALA A 19 -3.43 0.52 -1.66
CA ALA A 19 -2.20 1.29 -1.54
C ALA A 19 -1.74 1.87 -2.87
N GLN A 20 -1.84 1.12 -3.97
CA GLN A 20 -1.52 1.57 -5.32
C GLN A 20 -2.45 2.70 -5.80
N VAL A 21 -3.75 2.63 -5.55
CA VAL A 21 -4.67 3.71 -5.94
C VAL A 21 -4.42 4.98 -5.12
N ILE A 22 -4.03 4.84 -3.84
CA ILE A 22 -3.66 5.98 -3.00
C ILE A 22 -2.39 6.68 -3.55
N THR A 23 -1.39 5.92 -4.03
CA THR A 23 -0.18 6.54 -4.60
C THR A 23 -0.47 7.34 -5.88
N TYR A 24 -1.48 6.94 -6.66
CA TYR A 24 -1.94 7.74 -7.82
C TYR A 24 -2.51 9.11 -7.46
N SER A 25 -2.92 9.31 -6.21
CA SER A 25 -3.36 10.61 -5.69
C SER A 25 -2.19 11.49 -5.23
N GLY A 26 -0.94 11.03 -5.38
CA GLY A 26 0.26 11.74 -4.92
C GLY A 26 0.47 11.68 -3.41
N LEU A 27 -0.28 10.82 -2.71
CA LEU A 27 -0.19 10.69 -1.26
C LEU A 27 0.81 9.62 -0.86
N PRO A 28 1.66 9.87 0.15
CA PRO A 28 2.49 8.82 0.72
C PRO A 28 1.62 7.78 1.43
N VAL A 29 1.91 6.51 1.20
CA VAL A 29 1.21 5.37 1.81
C VAL A 29 2.18 4.51 2.61
N VAL A 30 1.71 3.96 3.73
CA VAL A 30 2.42 2.92 4.50
C VAL A 30 1.57 1.68 4.53
N VAL A 31 2.09 0.58 4.00
CA VAL A 31 1.47 -0.74 4.12
C VAL A 31 2.03 -1.46 5.33
N LYS A 32 1.16 -2.05 6.14
CA LYS A 32 1.53 -2.88 7.28
C LYS A 32 0.92 -4.26 7.12
N ASP A 33 1.75 -5.30 7.11
CA ASP A 33 1.34 -6.69 7.31
C ASP A 33 2.21 -7.32 8.41
N ILE A 34 1.75 -8.43 8.98
CA ILE A 34 2.55 -9.25 9.91
C ILE A 34 3.49 -10.19 9.15
N ASP A 35 3.13 -10.56 7.93
CA ASP A 35 3.89 -11.46 7.08
C ASP A 35 4.78 -10.64 6.12
N GLN A 36 6.09 -10.88 6.20
CA GLN A 36 7.07 -10.19 5.37
C GLN A 36 6.89 -10.52 3.87
N GLY A 37 6.51 -11.75 3.53
CA GLY A 37 6.25 -12.15 2.14
C GLY A 37 5.07 -11.39 1.54
N GLN A 38 4.03 -11.15 2.34
CA GLN A 38 2.88 -10.33 1.90
C GLN A 38 3.27 -8.86 1.74
N LEU A 39 4.14 -8.33 2.62
CA LEU A 39 4.70 -6.99 2.45
C LEU A 39 5.51 -6.87 1.16
N ASP A 40 6.36 -7.85 0.86
CA ASP A 40 7.19 -7.84 -0.35
C ASP A 40 6.34 -7.97 -1.62
N LEU A 41 5.27 -8.76 -1.58
CA LEU A 41 4.29 -8.87 -2.67
C LEU A 41 3.53 -7.56 -2.88
N ALA A 42 2.97 -6.98 -1.81
CA ALA A 42 2.29 -5.68 -1.88
C ALA A 42 3.21 -4.59 -2.41
N ARG A 43 4.48 -4.61 -1.99
CA ARG A 43 5.49 -3.66 -2.44
C ARG A 43 5.71 -3.74 -3.95
N LYS A 44 5.82 -4.95 -4.52
CA LYS A 44 5.93 -5.12 -5.98
C LYS A 44 4.73 -4.55 -6.72
N THR A 45 3.52 -4.83 -6.24
CA THR A 45 2.28 -4.28 -6.81
C THR A 45 2.24 -2.76 -6.76
N VAL A 46 2.62 -2.16 -5.63
CA VAL A 46 2.60 -0.70 -5.43
C VAL A 46 3.72 0.02 -6.19
N GLU A 47 4.92 -0.57 -6.25
CA GLU A 47 6.09 0.01 -6.93
C GLU A 47 6.10 -0.27 -8.46
N GLY A 48 5.20 -1.13 -8.96
CA GLY A 48 5.04 -1.40 -10.39
C GLY A 48 6.21 -2.16 -11.02
N ILE A 49 6.88 -3.03 -10.26
CA ILE A 49 7.99 -3.90 -10.72
C ILE A 49 7.51 -5.34 -10.87
#